data_AF-A0A4W5P1A4-F1
#
_entry.id   AF-A0A4W5P1A4-F1
#
_cell.length_a   1.000
_cell.length_b   1.000
_cell.length_c   1.000
_cell.angle_alpha   90.00
_cell.angle_beta   90.00
_cell.angle_gamma   90.00
#
_symmetry.space_group_name_H-M   'P 1'
#
loop_
_entity.id
_entity.type
_entity.pdbx_description
1 polymer ?
#
loop_
_entity_poly.entity_id
_entity_poly.type
_entity_poly.pdbx_seq_one_letter_code
_entity_poly.pdbx_strand_id
1 'polypeptide(L)'
;MPTSKSGTSPEGYTILDVDQNAYLFVGGILGSVKKVDAVKTTTFSGCMGDTYLDNKPIGLGNYREREGDCKGCVVSIRHMFGCWERPVQFDGEGYAAVNRPTRWNPNVSTVMFKFRSFSTDSMLMYFAIKDMKDFMSAELSDGRVKVSLTWAQAPARLQHQETQRRQVEIFHCGPHEETSYGGHREHRLQ
;
A
#
# COMPACT_ATOMS: atom_id res chain seq x y z
N MET A 1 24.49 -13.56 3.07
CA MET A 1 23.83 -12.32 2.59
C MET A 1 24.26 -12.09 1.15
N PRO A 2 23.40 -11.56 0.26
CA PRO A 2 23.84 -11.18 -1.08
C PRO A 2 24.91 -10.10 -0.95
N THR A 3 26.09 -10.34 -1.50
CA THR A 3 27.14 -9.31 -1.55
C THR A 3 26.80 -8.33 -2.65
N SER A 4 26.67 -7.05 -2.32
CA SER A 4 26.52 -6.00 -3.33
C SER A 4 27.78 -5.95 -4.18
N LYS A 5 27.62 -6.09 -5.50
CA LYS A 5 28.67 -5.78 -6.47
C LYS A 5 28.37 -4.41 -7.05
N SER A 6 29.41 -3.62 -7.25
CA SER A 6 29.34 -2.31 -7.89
C SER A 6 30.17 -2.32 -9.17
N GLY A 7 29.83 -1.42 -10.09
CA GLY A 7 30.52 -1.21 -11.35
C GLY A 7 30.17 0.17 -11.91
N THR A 8 31.01 0.67 -12.80
CA THR A 8 30.81 1.95 -13.48
C THR A 8 30.95 1.71 -14.98
N SER A 9 30.08 2.33 -15.78
CA SER A 9 30.23 2.33 -17.23
C SER A 9 31.50 3.12 -17.64
N PRO A 10 32.05 2.87 -18.83
CA PRO A 10 33.09 3.73 -19.40
C PRO A 10 32.65 5.20 -19.46
N GLU A 11 33.63 6.10 -19.57
CA GLU A 11 33.37 7.54 -19.71
C GLU A 11 32.51 7.86 -20.95
N GLY A 12 31.65 8.87 -20.84
CA GLY A 12 30.74 9.30 -21.90
C GLY A 12 29.32 9.51 -21.38
N TYR A 13 28.43 8.57 -21.68
CA TYR A 13 27.00 8.69 -21.39
C TYR A 13 26.67 8.30 -19.94
N THR A 14 25.93 9.16 -19.24
CA THR A 14 25.50 8.96 -17.85
C THR A 14 23.98 8.85 -17.70
N ILE A 15 23.23 9.05 -18.78
CA ILE A 15 21.77 9.03 -18.81
C ILE A 15 21.31 7.72 -19.45
N LEU A 16 20.39 7.03 -18.78
CA LEU A 16 19.67 5.91 -19.37
C LEU A 16 18.54 6.46 -20.25
N ASP A 17 18.69 6.35 -21.56
CA ASP A 17 17.68 6.80 -22.52
C ASP A 17 16.54 5.79 -22.61
N VAL A 18 15.33 6.22 -22.26
CA VAL A 18 14.12 5.40 -22.18
C VAL A 18 12.97 6.17 -22.81
N ASP A 19 12.34 5.57 -23.82
CA ASP A 19 11.18 6.15 -24.50
C ASP A 19 9.85 5.52 -24.04
N GLN A 20 8.74 5.94 -24.64
CA GLN A 20 7.38 5.45 -24.31
C GLN A 20 7.14 3.99 -24.72
N ASN A 21 7.98 3.45 -25.61
CA ASN A 21 7.90 2.07 -26.12
C ASN A 21 8.89 1.14 -25.41
N ALA A 22 9.61 1.63 -24.39
CA ALA A 22 10.53 0.83 -23.63
C ALA A 22 9.83 -0.31 -22.87
N TYR A 23 10.54 -1.44 -22.78
CA TYR A 23 10.07 -2.64 -22.07
C TYR A 23 10.97 -2.94 -20.87
N LEU A 24 10.34 -3.26 -19.74
CA LEU A 24 11.00 -3.86 -18.59
C LEU A 24 10.67 -5.35 -18.56
N PHE A 25 11.71 -6.18 -18.59
CA PHE A 25 11.58 -7.63 -18.55
C PHE A 25 11.91 -8.18 -17.16
N VAL A 26 11.02 -9.02 -16.61
CA VAL A 26 11.24 -9.69 -15.32
C VAL A 26 11.05 -11.19 -15.52
N GLY A 27 12.06 -11.99 -15.18
CA GLY A 27 12.00 -13.45 -15.34
C GLY A 27 12.34 -13.97 -16.75
N GLY A 28 13.01 -13.15 -17.57
CA GLY A 28 13.48 -13.53 -18.91
C GLY A 28 13.14 -12.48 -19.97
N ILE A 29 13.77 -12.57 -21.14
CA ILE A 29 13.55 -11.65 -22.27
C ILE A 29 12.79 -12.39 -23.37
N LEU A 30 11.76 -11.74 -23.94
CA LEU A 30 10.96 -12.28 -25.04
C LEU A 30 11.84 -12.55 -26.28
N GLY A 31 11.57 -13.64 -26.98
CA GLY A 31 12.35 -14.02 -28.17
C GLY A 31 12.24 -13.00 -29.32
N SER A 32 11.17 -12.20 -29.34
CA SER A 32 10.93 -11.13 -30.31
C SER A 32 11.84 -9.91 -30.13
N VAL A 33 12.52 -9.77 -28.99
CA VAL A 33 13.33 -8.60 -28.67
C VAL A 33 14.81 -8.88 -28.87
N LYS A 34 15.47 -7.99 -29.63
CA LYS A 34 16.92 -8.07 -29.85
C LYS A 34 17.67 -7.81 -28.55
N LYS A 35 18.32 -8.86 -28.01
CA LYS A 35 19.23 -8.72 -26.87
C LYS A 35 20.56 -8.08 -27.29
N VAL A 36 21.21 -7.41 -26.34
CA VAL A 36 22.60 -6.97 -26.50
C VAL A 36 23.57 -8.13 -26.27
N ASP A 37 24.74 -8.09 -26.91
CA ASP A 37 25.72 -9.20 -26.87
C ASP A 37 26.26 -9.49 -25.47
N ALA A 38 26.30 -8.47 -24.60
CA ALA A 38 26.70 -8.61 -23.20
C ALA A 38 25.76 -9.52 -22.39
N VAL A 39 24.49 -9.67 -22.81
CA VAL A 39 23.52 -10.55 -22.15
C VAL A 39 23.70 -11.97 -22.67
N LYS A 40 24.28 -12.84 -21.84
CA LYS A 40 24.58 -14.24 -22.20
C LYS A 40 23.39 -15.19 -22.03
N THR A 41 22.48 -14.89 -21.09
CA THR A 41 21.33 -15.74 -20.77
C THR A 41 20.07 -14.90 -20.74
N THR A 42 19.03 -15.37 -21.41
CA THR A 42 17.74 -14.66 -21.53
C THR A 42 16.60 -15.38 -20.83
N THR A 43 16.85 -16.56 -20.27
CA THR A 43 15.84 -17.37 -19.58
C THR A 43 16.09 -17.39 -18.08
N PHE A 44 15.03 -17.56 -17.32
CA PHE A 44 15.08 -17.72 -15.87
C PHE A 44 14.22 -18.91 -15.45
N SER A 45 14.72 -19.70 -14.52
CA SER A 45 13.99 -20.79 -13.89
C SER A 45 14.08 -20.63 -12.38
N GLY A 46 12.93 -20.42 -11.75
CA GLY A 46 12.83 -20.13 -10.32
C GLY A 46 11.57 -19.33 -10.00
N CYS A 47 11.55 -18.76 -8.80
CA CYS A 47 10.41 -17.98 -8.31
C CYS A 47 10.86 -16.53 -8.08
N MET A 48 10.22 -15.59 -8.77
CA MET A 48 10.42 -14.16 -8.55
C MET A 48 9.48 -13.67 -7.45
N GLY A 49 10.03 -12.87 -6.52
CA GLY A 49 9.27 -12.23 -5.46
C GLY A 49 9.01 -10.75 -5.74
N ASP A 50 8.76 -10.01 -4.67
CA ASP A 50 8.51 -8.57 -4.72
C ASP A 50 9.62 -7.84 -5.50
N THR A 51 9.21 -7.02 -6.48
CA THR A 51 10.11 -6.30 -7.38
C THR A 51 9.80 -4.81 -7.29
N TYR A 52 10.86 -3.98 -7.26
CA TYR A 52 10.76 -2.53 -7.13
C TYR A 52 11.62 -1.85 -8.20
N LEU A 53 11.11 -0.77 -8.78
CA LEU A 53 11.85 0.14 -9.64
C LEU A 53 11.67 1.56 -9.10
N ASP A 54 12.77 2.27 -8.84
CA ASP A 54 12.75 3.59 -8.21
C ASP A 54 11.91 3.66 -6.93
N ASN A 55 12.02 2.62 -6.09
CA ASN A 55 11.24 2.41 -4.87
C ASN A 55 9.72 2.25 -5.07
N LYS A 56 9.25 2.16 -6.32
CA LYS A 56 7.84 1.85 -6.63
C LYS A 56 7.68 0.35 -6.84
N PRO A 57 6.72 -0.30 -6.15
CA PRO A 57 6.46 -1.71 -6.35
C PRO A 57 5.92 -1.96 -7.76
N ILE A 58 6.45 -2.98 -8.43
CA ILE A 58 5.96 -3.46 -9.72
C ILE A 58 5.17 -4.74 -9.47
N GLY A 59 3.88 -4.73 -9.80
CA GLY A 59 3.05 -5.93 -9.71
C GLY A 59 3.41 -6.91 -10.82
N LEU A 60 4.06 -8.03 -10.50
CA LEU A 60 4.45 -9.05 -11.48
C LEU A 60 3.26 -9.72 -12.19
N GLY A 61 2.04 -9.61 -11.63
CA GLY A 61 0.80 -10.01 -12.28
C GLY A 61 0.17 -8.95 -13.20
N ASN A 62 0.67 -7.70 -13.16
CA ASN A 62 0.17 -6.59 -13.98
C ASN A 62 1.14 -6.31 -15.15
N TYR A 63 1.25 -7.29 -16.05
CA TYR A 63 2.13 -7.22 -17.22
C TYR A 63 1.41 -6.69 -18.46
N ARG A 64 2.16 -6.09 -19.40
CA ARG A 64 1.66 -5.75 -20.74
C ARG A 64 1.61 -6.97 -21.67
N GLU A 65 2.66 -7.78 -21.64
CA GLU A 65 2.82 -8.98 -22.47
C GLU A 65 3.49 -10.09 -21.64
N ARG A 66 3.21 -11.36 -21.97
CA ARG A 66 3.73 -12.52 -21.27
C ARG A 66 3.90 -13.70 -22.22
N GLU A 67 5.03 -14.39 -22.13
CA GLU A 67 5.34 -15.61 -22.87
C GLU A 67 5.64 -16.76 -21.90
N GLY A 68 5.21 -17.99 -22.24
CA GLY A 68 5.40 -19.19 -21.43
C GLY A 68 4.21 -19.54 -20.51
N ASP A 69 4.36 -20.60 -19.70
CA ASP A 69 3.36 -21.05 -18.70
C ASP A 69 3.78 -20.55 -17.30
N CYS A 70 3.43 -19.31 -16.99
CA CYS A 70 3.80 -18.68 -15.72
C CYS A 70 2.83 -19.09 -14.60
N LYS A 71 3.36 -19.53 -13.46
CA LYS A 71 2.60 -19.90 -12.27
C LYS A 71 3.20 -19.27 -11.03
N GLY A 72 2.35 -19.00 -10.04
CA GLY A 72 2.81 -18.62 -8.71
C GLY A 72 3.56 -19.76 -8.05
N CYS A 73 4.59 -19.44 -7.30
CA CYS A 73 5.27 -20.39 -6.43
C CYS A 73 4.83 -20.21 -4.99
N VAL A 74 4.59 -21.31 -4.29
CA VAL A 74 4.56 -21.31 -2.83
C VAL A 74 6.01 -21.35 -2.36
N VAL A 75 6.64 -20.19 -2.28
CA VAL A 75 7.86 -20.09 -1.48
C VAL A 75 7.37 -20.11 -0.04
N SER A 76 7.75 -21.12 0.74
CA SER A 76 7.41 -21.21 2.17
C SER A 76 8.08 -20.06 2.91
N ILE A 77 7.46 -18.89 2.84
CA ILE A 77 7.73 -17.85 3.78
C ILE A 77 7.10 -18.36 5.07
N ARG A 78 7.89 -18.53 6.12
CA ARG A 78 7.46 -18.72 7.52
C ARG A 78 6.55 -17.57 8.04
N HIS A 79 5.89 -16.81 7.16
CA HIS A 79 4.86 -15.82 7.41
C HIS A 79 3.45 -16.37 7.13
N MET A 80 3.27 -17.70 7.07
CA MET A 80 1.96 -18.36 7.19
C MET A 80 1.72 -18.82 8.63
N PHE A 81 2.13 -18.03 9.61
CA PHE A 81 1.60 -18.13 10.96
C PHE A 81 0.73 -16.90 11.20
N GLY A 82 -0.58 -17.09 11.03
CA GLY A 82 -1.61 -16.15 11.47
C GLY A 82 -2.21 -15.27 10.37
N CYS A 83 -3.53 -15.40 10.20
CA CYS A 83 -4.40 -14.44 9.51
C CYS A 83 -4.51 -13.09 10.28
N TRP A 84 -3.46 -12.65 10.99
CA TRP A 84 -3.66 -11.72 12.11
C TRP A 84 -2.70 -10.53 12.24
N GLU A 85 -1.66 -10.39 11.41
CA GLU A 85 -0.65 -9.31 11.64
C GLU A 85 -0.13 -8.66 10.36
N ARG A 86 -0.92 -8.60 9.28
CA ARG A 86 -0.50 -7.81 8.10
C ARG A 86 -1.11 -6.42 8.16
N PRO A 87 -0.32 -5.37 8.48
CA PRO A 87 -0.82 -4.00 8.40
C PRO A 87 -1.21 -3.70 6.94
N VAL A 88 -2.36 -3.08 6.75
CA VAL A 88 -2.75 -2.52 5.45
C VAL A 88 -1.85 -1.31 5.18
N GLN A 89 -1.23 -1.26 4.00
CA GLN A 89 -0.40 -0.15 3.58
C GLN A 89 -1.15 0.71 2.57
N PHE A 90 -1.10 2.03 2.77
CA PHE A 90 -1.61 3.02 1.84
C PHE A 90 -0.41 3.80 1.28
N ASP A 91 -0.35 3.90 -0.04
CA ASP A 91 0.68 4.64 -0.80
C ASP A 91 0.32 6.12 -1.00
N GLY A 92 -0.88 6.53 -0.57
CA GLY A 92 -1.40 7.89 -0.70
C GLY A 92 -2.39 8.07 -1.85
N GLU A 93 -2.66 7.05 -2.66
CA GLU A 93 -3.54 7.14 -3.84
C GLU A 93 -4.91 6.48 -3.66
N GLY A 94 -5.27 6.06 -2.44
CA GLY A 94 -6.52 5.34 -2.21
C GLY A 94 -7.02 5.35 -0.78
N TYR A 95 -8.15 4.67 -0.57
CA TYR A 95 -8.81 4.51 0.72
C TYR A 95 -9.40 3.11 0.88
N ALA A 96 -9.74 2.75 2.12
CA ALA A 96 -10.52 1.55 2.42
C ALA A 96 -11.84 1.94 3.07
N ALA A 97 -12.95 1.41 2.57
CA ALA A 97 -14.27 1.61 3.16
C ALA A 97 -14.63 0.42 4.05
N VAL A 98 -15.17 0.71 5.23
CA VAL A 98 -15.67 -0.29 6.17
C VAL A 98 -17.14 0.00 6.44
N ASN A 99 -17.97 -1.04 6.40
CA ASN A 99 -19.39 -0.92 6.70
C ASN A 99 -19.62 -0.63 8.17
N ARG A 100 -20.77 0.00 8.47
CA ARG A 100 -21.20 0.24 9.86
C ARG A 100 -21.28 -1.09 10.62
N PRO A 101 -20.66 -1.22 11.81
CA PRO A 101 -20.75 -2.43 12.61
C PRO A 101 -22.20 -2.73 13.02
N THR A 102 -22.56 -4.01 13.07
CA THR A 102 -23.91 -4.45 13.49
C THR A 102 -24.25 -3.99 14.91
N ARG A 103 -23.26 -3.87 15.79
CA ARG A 103 -23.41 -3.42 17.19
C ARG A 103 -23.12 -1.92 17.38
N TRP A 104 -23.47 -1.09 16.40
CA TRP A 104 -23.29 0.36 16.51
C TRP A 104 -24.23 0.97 17.57
N ASN A 105 -23.67 1.67 18.55
CA ASN A 105 -24.44 2.45 19.52
C ASN A 105 -24.35 3.94 19.14
N PRO A 106 -25.47 4.61 18.78
CA PRO A 106 -25.44 6.02 18.38
C PRO A 106 -25.01 6.96 19.52
N ASN A 107 -25.15 6.54 20.78
CA ASN A 107 -24.80 7.33 21.94
C ASN A 107 -23.37 7.08 22.44
N VAL A 108 -22.69 6.04 21.93
CA VAL A 108 -21.34 5.66 22.37
C VAL A 108 -20.52 5.26 21.14
N SER A 109 -19.54 6.10 20.80
CA SER A 109 -18.59 5.83 19.72
C SER A 109 -17.23 5.45 20.30
N THR A 110 -16.78 4.23 20.01
CA THR A 110 -15.42 3.77 20.33
C THR A 110 -14.71 3.45 19.02
N VAL A 111 -13.61 4.14 18.77
CA VAL A 111 -12.75 3.93 17.60
C VAL A 111 -11.35 3.62 18.11
N MET A 112 -10.80 2.51 17.63
CA MET A 112 -9.43 2.10 17.97
C MET A 112 -8.75 1.57 16.71
N PHE A 113 -7.61 2.15 16.35
CA PHE A 113 -6.74 1.64 15.30
C PHE A 113 -5.30 2.05 15.57
N LYS A 114 -4.35 1.34 14.95
CA LYS A 114 -2.95 1.75 14.90
C LYS A 114 -2.62 2.31 13.53
N PHE A 115 -1.71 3.26 13.51
CA PHE A 115 -1.11 3.71 12.27
C PHE A 115 0.39 3.95 12.48
N ARG A 116 1.14 3.85 11.37
CA ARG A 116 2.52 4.30 11.26
C ARG A 116 2.63 5.04 9.95
N SER A 117 3.01 6.31 9.99
CA SER A 117 3.12 7.16 8.81
C SER A 117 4.40 7.99 8.89
N PHE A 118 4.96 8.31 7.72
CA PHE A 118 5.98 9.34 7.55
C PHE A 118 5.37 10.67 7.08
N SER A 119 4.11 10.67 6.64
CA SER A 119 3.40 11.87 6.23
C SER A 119 3.05 12.73 7.45
N THR A 120 3.28 14.04 7.35
CA THR A 120 2.88 15.01 8.37
C THR A 120 1.41 15.39 8.25
N ASP A 121 0.83 15.24 7.06
CA ASP A 121 -0.55 15.60 6.75
C ASP A 121 -1.22 14.45 5.98
N SER A 122 -2.26 13.86 6.59
CA SER A 122 -2.98 12.71 6.00
C SER A 122 -4.30 12.43 6.71
N MET A 123 -5.31 11.96 5.98
CA MET A 123 -6.55 11.45 6.58
C MET A 123 -6.34 10.02 7.10
N LEU A 124 -6.60 9.76 8.38
CA LEU A 124 -6.50 8.42 8.96
C LEU A 124 -7.86 7.71 9.01
N MET A 125 -8.91 8.47 9.32
CA MET A 125 -10.28 7.96 9.40
C MET A 125 -11.27 9.07 9.12
N TYR A 126 -12.34 8.74 8.40
CA TYR A 126 -13.48 9.60 8.20
C TYR A 126 -14.76 8.78 8.19
N PHE A 127 -15.77 9.19 8.97
CA PHE A 127 -17.14 8.73 8.76
C PHE A 127 -18.13 9.87 9.00
N ALA A 128 -19.19 9.87 8.20
CA ALA A 128 -20.24 10.87 8.27
C ALA A 128 -21.59 10.23 7.93
N ILE A 129 -22.66 10.85 8.40
CA ILE A 129 -24.01 10.57 7.90
C ILE A 129 -24.19 11.18 6.50
N LYS A 130 -25.18 10.70 5.73
CA LYS A 130 -25.36 11.08 4.32
C LYS A 130 -25.49 12.58 4.08
N ASP A 131 -26.07 13.33 5.01
CA ASP A 131 -26.25 14.78 4.90
C ASP A 131 -25.08 15.59 5.53
N MET A 132 -24.01 14.89 5.94
CA MET A 132 -22.75 15.44 6.44
C MET A 132 -22.86 16.31 7.69
N LYS A 133 -24.04 16.35 8.34
CA LYS A 133 -24.24 17.16 9.54
C LYS A 133 -23.55 16.58 10.77
N ASP A 134 -23.52 15.24 10.84
CA ASP A 134 -22.78 14.51 11.86
C ASP A 134 -21.58 13.83 11.22
N PHE A 135 -20.37 14.18 11.68
CA PHE A 135 -19.15 13.55 11.21
C PHE A 135 -18.11 13.44 12.31
N MET A 136 -17.26 12.43 12.17
CA MET A 136 -16.06 12.27 12.96
C MET A 136 -14.88 12.01 12.03
N SER A 137 -13.76 12.68 12.28
CA SER A 137 -12.51 12.45 11.55
C SER A 137 -11.32 12.37 12.51
N ALA A 138 -10.32 11.61 12.08
CA ALA A 138 -8.99 11.62 12.65
C ALA A 138 -7.99 11.85 11.51
N GLU A 139 -7.16 12.86 11.64
CA GLU A 139 -6.16 13.25 10.64
C GLU A 139 -4.81 13.52 11.30
N LEU A 140 -3.74 13.41 10.51
CA LEU A 140 -2.46 14.02 10.84
C LEU A 140 -2.48 15.44 10.29
N SER A 141 -2.08 16.40 11.12
CA SER A 141 -1.83 17.79 10.75
C SER A 141 -0.55 18.23 11.45
N ASP A 142 0.46 18.62 10.66
CA ASP A 142 1.81 18.94 11.18
C ASP A 142 2.39 17.82 12.06
N GLY A 143 2.18 16.56 11.65
CA GLY A 143 2.64 15.36 12.36
C GLY A 143 1.89 15.08 13.68
N ARG A 144 0.89 15.86 14.03
CA ARG A 144 0.06 15.68 15.23
C ARG A 144 -1.28 15.07 14.86
N VAL A 145 -1.80 14.23 15.75
CA VAL A 145 -3.15 13.69 15.59
C VAL A 145 -4.16 14.79 15.93
N LYS A 146 -5.04 15.08 14.99
CA LYS A 146 -6.18 15.97 15.17
C LYS A 146 -7.47 15.17 14.99
N VAL A 147 -8.31 15.22 16.01
CA VAL A 147 -9.65 14.62 15.98
C VAL A 147 -10.67 15.73 15.81
N SER A 148 -11.63 15.56 14.90
CA SER A 148 -12.75 16.49 14.74
C SER A 148 -14.06 15.73 14.88
N LEU A 149 -14.99 16.27 15.63
CA LEU A 149 -16.34 15.73 15.80
C LEU A 149 -17.33 16.87 15.63
N THR A 150 -18.36 16.64 14.82
CA THR A 150 -19.51 17.53 14.73
C THR A 150 -20.77 16.71 14.92
N TRP A 151 -21.65 17.22 15.76
CA TRP A 151 -23.00 16.71 15.96
C TRP A 151 -23.94 17.89 15.69
N ALA A 152 -24.95 17.67 14.84
CA ALA A 152 -25.87 18.70 14.36
C ALA A 152 -26.57 19.46 15.50
N GLN A 153 -26.61 18.86 16.70
CA GLN A 153 -27.25 19.43 17.88
C GLN A 153 -26.33 20.32 18.74
N ALA A 154 -25.00 20.34 18.49
CA ALA A 154 -24.08 21.43 18.83
C ALA A 154 -22.65 21.20 18.26
N PRO A 155 -22.01 22.22 17.72
CA PRO A 155 -20.64 22.10 17.22
C PRO A 155 -19.63 22.10 18.39
N ALA A 156 -19.16 20.93 18.82
CA ALA A 156 -18.02 20.83 19.74
C ALA A 156 -16.73 20.46 18.98
N ARG A 157 -15.91 21.45 18.66
CA ARG A 157 -14.56 21.21 18.10
C ARG A 157 -13.59 20.94 19.25
N LEU A 158 -13.40 19.68 19.61
CA LEU A 158 -12.35 19.27 20.55
C LEU A 158 -11.01 19.19 19.81
N GLN A 159 -10.13 20.17 20.01
CA GLN A 159 -8.72 20.04 19.63
C GLN A 159 -7.97 19.38 20.77
N HIS A 160 -7.79 18.06 20.73
CA HIS A 160 -6.88 17.39 21.65
C HIS A 160 -5.47 17.39 21.05
N GLN A 161 -4.57 18.16 21.65
CA GLN A 161 -3.15 18.21 21.26
C GLN A 161 -2.34 17.32 22.20
N GLU A 162 -2.47 16.00 22.09
CA GLU A 162 -1.62 15.09 22.86
C GLU A 162 -0.31 14.84 22.12
N THR A 163 0.76 15.41 22.67
CA THR A 163 2.13 15.08 22.28
C THR A 163 2.64 14.01 23.25
N GLN A 164 2.33 12.74 23.01
CA GLN A 164 2.95 11.65 23.77
C GLN A 164 3.69 10.64 22.88
N ARG A 165 4.87 10.28 23.38
CA ARG A 165 5.85 9.39 22.77
C ARG A 165 5.28 7.98 22.62
N ARG A 166 5.41 7.45 21.40
CA ARG A 166 5.71 6.06 21.04
C ARG A 166 5.42 5.00 22.13
N GLN A 167 4.28 4.33 22.00
CA GLN A 167 4.11 2.87 21.93
C GLN A 167 2.63 2.57 22.17
N VAL A 168 1.96 1.99 21.16
CA VAL A 168 0.63 1.40 21.38
C VAL A 168 0.53 0.11 20.56
N GLU A 169 0.45 -1.02 21.28
CA GLU A 169 0.13 -2.36 20.78
C GLU A 169 -1.40 -2.60 20.84
N ILE A 170 -1.93 -3.47 19.97
CA ILE A 170 -3.36 -3.78 19.72
C ILE A 170 -3.39 -5.12 18.99
N PHE A 171 -4.22 -6.01 19.52
CA PHE A 171 -4.79 -7.20 18.91
C PHE A 171 -6.32 -7.11 19.12
N HIS A 172 -7.15 -7.46 18.13
CA HIS A 172 -8.60 -7.60 18.35
C HIS A 172 -9.29 -8.62 17.44
N CYS A 173 -9.43 -9.87 17.90
CA CYS A 173 -10.13 -10.97 17.23
C CYS A 173 -11.66 -10.87 17.31
N GLY A 174 -12.35 -11.08 16.19
CA GLY A 174 -13.78 -11.37 16.11
C GLY A 174 -14.06 -12.49 15.10
N PRO A 175 -15.12 -13.31 15.29
CA PRO A 175 -15.32 -14.55 14.55
C PRO A 175 -15.75 -14.29 13.10
N HIS A 176 -15.43 -15.29 12.29
CA HIS A 176 -15.58 -15.42 10.85
C HIS A 176 -16.96 -15.01 10.32
N GLU A 177 -17.04 -13.85 9.66
CA GLU A 177 -18.04 -13.58 8.62
C GLU A 177 -17.30 -12.95 7.43
N GLU A 178 -17.38 -13.63 6.29
CA GLU A 178 -16.83 -13.19 5.00
C GLU A 178 -17.41 -11.81 4.64
N THR A 179 -16.70 -10.76 5.00
CA THR A 179 -17.00 -9.40 4.54
C THR A 179 -15.96 -9.04 3.47
N SER A 180 -16.43 -9.06 2.22
CA SER A 180 -15.69 -8.63 1.05
C SER A 180 -15.23 -7.17 1.22
N TYR A 181 -13.93 -6.95 1.31
CA TYR A 181 -13.33 -5.62 1.28
C TYR A 181 -13.27 -5.14 -0.18
N GLY A 182 -14.23 -4.31 -0.57
CA GLY A 182 -14.21 -3.62 -1.86
C GLY A 182 -13.22 -2.46 -1.83
N GLY A 183 -12.01 -2.65 -2.35
CA GLY A 183 -11.06 -1.57 -2.61
C GLY A 183 -11.44 -0.83 -3.89
N HIS A 184 -11.76 0.46 -3.80
CA HIS A 184 -11.91 1.33 -4.97
C HIS A 184 -10.59 2.07 -5.21
N ARG A 185 -9.95 1.79 -6.37
CA ARG A 185 -8.92 2.65 -6.95
C ARG A 185 -9.59 3.54 -7.98
N GLU A 186 -9.56 4.85 -7.76
CA GLU A 186 -9.97 5.82 -8.76
C GLU A 186 -8.71 6.29 -9.49
N HIS A 187 -8.45 5.71 -10.67
CA HIS A 187 -7.36 6.16 -11.52
C HIS A 187 -7.74 7.49 -12.17
N ARG A 188 -7.16 8.59 -11.70
CA ARG A 188 -7.17 9.86 -12.44
C ARG A 188 -6.08 9.80 -13.50
N LEU A 189 -6.48 9.59 -14.75
CA LEU A 189 -5.63 9.85 -15.91
C LEU A 189 -5.48 11.37 -16.09
N GLN A 190 -4.30 11.90 -15.77
CA GLN A 190 -3.73 13.08 -16.43
C GLN A 190 -2.22 12.85 -16.59
#